data_AF-V3ZG90-F1
#
_entry.id   AF-V3ZG90-F1
#
_cell.length_a   1.000
_cell.length_b   1.000
_cell.length_c   1.000
_cell.angle_alpha   90.00
_cell.angle_beta   90.00
_cell.angle_gamma   90.00
#
_symmetry.space_group_name_H-M   'P 1'
#
loop_
_entity.id
_entity.type
_entity.pdbx_description
1 polymer ?
#
loop_
_entity_poly.entity_id
_entity_poly.type
_entity_poly.pdbx_seq_one_letter_code
_entity_poly.pdbx_strand_id
1 'polypeptide(L)' 'MEKLDKTCSICLHDRKQPKILTCLHVYCCQCLLDYVNKSLKDGQFPCPLSREQIQLPSGGVRNFRIFLKVMEVMTK' A
#
# COMPACT_ATOMS: atom_id res chain seq x y z
N MET A 1 -13.91 -17.13 -5.36
CA MET A 1 -13.76 -15.66 -5.51
C MET A 1 -13.21 -15.15 -4.20
N GLU A 2 -11.89 -15.09 -4.09
CA GLU A 2 -11.21 -14.70 -2.86
C GLU A 2 -11.63 -13.29 -2.47
N LYS A 3 -12.20 -13.16 -1.27
CA LYS A 3 -12.62 -11.88 -0.71
C LYS A 3 -11.37 -11.01 -0.67
N LEU A 4 -11.36 -9.92 -1.42
CA LEU A 4 -10.38 -8.85 -1.24
C LEU A 4 -10.57 -8.35 0.19
N ASP A 5 -9.75 -8.86 1.11
CA ASP A 5 -9.78 -8.50 2.51
C ASP A 5 -9.75 -6.97 2.59
N LYS A 6 -10.77 -6.35 3.19
CA LYS A 6 -10.86 -4.89 3.34
C LYS A 6 -9.97 -4.40 4.49
N THR A 7 -9.39 -5.32 5.24
CA THR A 7 -8.59 -5.08 6.42
C THR A 7 -7.15 -4.75 6.04
N CYS A 8 -6.56 -3.82 6.77
CA CYS A 8 -5.13 -3.54 6.70
C CYS A 8 -4.37 -4.54 7.56
N SER A 9 -3.37 -5.22 7.01
CA SER A 9 -2.56 -6.19 7.76
C SER A 9 -1.61 -5.57 8.78
N ILE A 10 -1.48 -4.23 8.82
CA ILE A 10 -0.68 -3.53 9.84
C ILE A 10 -1.52 -3.24 11.08
N CYS A 11 -2.68 -2.58 10.91
CA CYS A 11 -3.52 -2.20 12.05
C CYS A 11 -4.69 -3.15 12.32
N LEU A 12 -4.95 -4.14 11.45
CA LEU A 12 -6.04 -5.10 11.55
C LEU A 12 -7.45 -4.48 11.57
N HIS A 13 -7.61 -3.29 10.97
CA HIS A 13 -8.89 -2.60 10.79
C HIS A 13 -9.16 -2.31 9.31
N ASP A 14 -10.37 -1.88 8.98
CA ASP A 14 -10.74 -1.41 7.64
C ASP A 14 -9.75 -0.35 7.10
N ARG A 15 -9.36 -0.52 5.83
CA ARG A 15 -8.39 0.37 5.17
C ARG A 15 -8.93 1.79 5.01
N LYS A 16 -8.38 2.73 5.77
CA LYS A 16 -8.63 4.17 5.60
C LYS A 16 -7.65 4.74 4.58
N GLN A 17 -8.18 5.35 3.51
CA GLN A 17 -7.40 5.88 2.37
C GLN A 17 -6.39 4.85 1.84
N PRO A 18 -6.87 3.73 1.28
CA PRO A 18 -6.01 2.61 0.89
C PRO A 18 -4.93 3.03 -0.11
N LYS A 19 -3.70 2.59 0.15
CA LYS A 19 -2.54 2.73 -0.74
C LYS A 19 -2.12 1.35 -1.24
N ILE A 20 -1.99 1.23 -2.56
CA ILE A 20 -1.59 0.00 -3.25
C ILE A 20 -0.11 0.10 -3.60
N LEU A 21 0.68 -0.87 -3.16
CA LEU A 21 2.08 -1.02 -3.55
C LEU A 21 2.20 -1.72 -4.92
N THR A 22 3.38 -1.70 -5.53
CA THR A 22 3.63 -2.38 -6.82
C THR A 22 3.42 -3.90 -6.73
N CYS A 23 3.66 -4.49 -5.56
CA CYS A 23 3.39 -5.89 -5.24
C CYS A 23 1.91 -6.19 -4.95
N LEU A 24 1.00 -5.25 -5.27
CA LEU A 24 -0.45 -5.33 -5.13
C LEU A 24 -1.01 -5.49 -3.70
N HIS A 25 -0.17 -5.40 -2.68
CA HIS A 25 -0.61 -5.33 -1.29
C HIS A 25 -1.12 -3.93 -0.94
N VAL A 26 -2.17 -3.89 -0.11
CA VAL A 26 -2.89 -2.65 0.20
C VAL A 26 -2.94 -2.40 1.69
N TYR A 27 -2.64 -1.15 2.09
CA TYR A 27 -2.56 -0.73 3.48
C TYR A 27 -3.28 0.61 3.69
N CYS A 28 -3.58 0.97 4.94
CA CYS A 28 -3.98 2.33 5.27
C CYS A 28 -2.86 3.32 4.90
N CYS A 29 -3.21 4.51 4.41
CA CYS A 29 -2.20 5.53 4.09
C CYS A 29 -1.31 5.85 5.30
N GLN A 30 -1.91 6.01 6.49
CA GLN A 30 -1.16 6.33 7.70
C GLN A 30 -0.25 5.17 8.14
N CYS A 31 -0.78 3.94 8.18
CA CYS A 31 0.00 2.77 8.55
C CYS A 31 1.20 2.55 7.62
N LEU A 32 0.99 2.74 6.31
CA LEU A 32 2.07 2.65 5.33
C LEU A 32 3.10 3.77 5.52
N LEU A 33 2.66 5.00 5.80
CA LEU A 33 3.55 6.12 6.06
C LEU A 33 4.42 5.89 7.30
N ASP A 34 3.82 5.43 8.41
CA ASP A 34 4.54 5.13 9.65
C ASP A 34 5.52 3.96 9.45
N TYR A 35 5.14 2.96 8.67
CA TYR A 35 5.99 1.82 8.34
C TYR A 35 7.19 2.27 7.49
N VAL A 36 6.94 3.01 6.42
CA VAL A 36 8.01 3.52 5.52
C VAL A 36 8.98 4.39 6.31
N ASN A 37 8.50 5.31 7.16
CA ASN A 37 9.38 6.15 7.98
C ASN A 37 10.34 5.35 8.88
N LYS A 38 9.99 4.12 9.27
CA LYS A 38 10.81 3.24 10.12
C LYS A 38 11.71 2.28 9.34
N SER A 39 11.37 2.00 8.08
CA SER A 39 11.98 0.91 7.28
C SER A 39 12.65 1.38 6.00
N LEU A 40 12.48 2.66 5.64
CA LEU A 40 13.07 3.26 4.45
C LEU A 40 14.59 3.26 4.58
N LYS A 41 15.25 2.63 3.60
CA LYS A 41 16.70 2.62 3.46
C LYS A 41 17.02 2.74 1.98
N ASP A 42 17.95 3.64 1.64
CA ASP A 42 18.41 3.86 0.26
C ASP A 42 17.24 4.11 -0.74
N GLY A 43 16.19 4.80 -0.31
CA GLY A 43 15.01 5.11 -1.12
C GLY A 43 14.02 3.95 -1.30
N GLN A 44 14.24 2.81 -0.63
CA GLN A 44 13.43 1.61 -0.75
C GLN A 44 12.96 1.12 0.62
N PHE A 45 11.86 0.36 0.65
CA PHE A 45 11.41 -0.32 1.86
C PHE A 45 10.82 -1.70 1.51
N PRO A 46 10.95 -2.71 2.39
CA PRO A 46 10.35 -4.01 2.17
C PRO A 46 8.83 -3.95 2.37
N CYS A 47 8.07 -4.63 1.53
CA CYS A 47 6.63 -4.82 1.76
C CYS A 47 6.40 -5.58 3.10
N PRO A 48 5.47 -5.13 3.97
CA PRO A 48 5.17 -5.82 5.22
C PRO A 48 4.72 -7.28 5.07
N LEU A 49 4.05 -7.62 3.96
CA LEU A 49 3.53 -8.97 3.69
C LEU A 49 4.49 -9.83 2.87
N SER A 50 4.95 -9.32 1.73
CA SER A 50 5.76 -10.11 0.78
C SER A 50 7.26 -9.91 0.91
N ARG A 51 7.72 -8.92 1.69
CA ARG A 51 9.13 -8.52 1.83
C ARG A 51 9.81 -8.02 0.55
N GLU A 52 9.07 -7.93 -0.55
CA GLU A 52 9.52 -7.34 -1.82
C GLU A 52 9.99 -5.90 -1.62
N GLN A 53 11.10 -5.51 -2.22
CA GLN A 53 11.63 -4.16 -2.11
C GLN A 53 10.83 -3.19 -2.98
N ILE A 54 10.22 -2.20 -2.35
CA ILE A 54 9.38 -1.21 -3.00
C ILE A 54 10.14 0.11 -3.05
N GLN A 55 10.27 0.67 -4.26
CA GLN A 55 10.81 2.02 -4.46
C GLN A 55 9.83 3.04 -3.89
N LEU A 56 10.33 3.96 -3.07
CA LEU A 56 9.54 5.11 -2.64
C LEU A 56 9.40 6.09 -3.81
N PRO A 57 8.19 6.46 -4.25
CA PRO A 57 8.01 7.46 -5.28
C PRO A 57 8.57 8.82 -4.84
N SER A 58 8.95 9.67 -5.78
CA SER A 58 9.51 11.00 -5.54
C SER A 58 8.59 11.98 -4.79
N GLY A 59 7.31 11.64 -4.55
CA GLY A 59 6.43 12.38 -3.63
C GLY A 59 5.93 11.56 -2.43
N GLY A 60 6.70 10.54 -2.05
CA GLY A 60 6.49 9.72 -0.86
C GLY A 60 5.24 8.83 -0.91
N VAL A 61 4.80 8.39 0.25
CA VAL A 61 3.70 7.42 0.39
C VAL A 61 2.38 7.93 -0.20
N ARG A 62 2.19 9.26 -0.24
CA ARG A 62 1.01 9.90 -0.83
C ARG A 62 0.87 9.66 -2.34
N ASN A 63 1.97 9.39 -3.04
CA ASN A 63 1.98 9.11 -4.48
C ASN A 63 1.78 7.64 -4.84
N PHE A 64 1.67 6.72 -3.87
CA PHE A 64 1.15 5.38 -4.18
C PHE A 64 -0.29 5.46 -4.64
N ARG A 65 -0.65 4.57 -5.58
CA ARG A 65 -1.99 4.50 -6.17
C ARG A 65 -3.03 4.34 -5.06
N ILE A 66 -4.04 5.20 -5.10
CA ILE A 66 -5.25 5.03 -4.31
C ILE A 66 -6.16 4.04 -5.03
N PHE A 67 -6.83 3.17 -4.28
CA PHE A 67 -7.77 2.19 -4.83
C PHE A 67 -8.89 2.82 -5.68
N LEU A 68 -9.21 4.10 -5.44
CA LEU A 68 -10.30 4.83 -6.09
C LEU A 68 -10.19 4.95 -7.63
N LYS A 69 -9.00 4.82 -8.24
CA LYS A 69 -8.85 4.87 -9.71
C LYS A 69 -8.76 3.51 -10.39
N VAL A 70 -8.69 2.42 -9.62
CA VAL A 70 -8.49 1.07 -10.19
C VAL A 70 -9.83 0.39 -10.54
N MET A 71 -10.95 0.93 -10.06
CA MET A 71 -12.28 0.39 -10.39
C MET A 71 -12.89 0.92 -11.70
N GLU A 72 -12.38 2.00 -12.30
CA GLU A 72 -12.86 2.45 -13.62
C GLU A 72 -12.26 1.66 -14.81
N VAL A 73 -11.27 0.79 -14.59
CA VAL A 73 -10.54 0.11 -15.68
C VAL A 73 -10.68 -1.43 -15.68
N MET A 74 -11.36 -2.02 -14.70
CA MET A 74 -11.63 -3.48 -14.66
C MET A 74 -13.11 -3.83 -14.90
N THR A 75 -13.90 -2.91 -15.49
CA THR A 75 -15.30 -3.15 -15.89
C THR A 75 -15.45 -3.20 -17.41
N LYS A 76 -14.51 -3.85 -18.11
CA LYS A 76 -14.70 -4.27 -19.50
C LYS A 76 -14.62 -5.78 -19.58
#